data_AF-A0A350IEI1-F1
#
_entry.id   AF-A0A350IEI1-F1
#
_cell.length_a   1.000
_cell.length_b   1.000
_cell.length_c   1.000
_cell.angle_alpha   90.00
_cell.angle_beta   90.00
_cell.angle_gamma   90.00
#
_symmetry.space_group_name_H-M   'P 1'
#
loop_
_entity.id
_entity.type
_entity.pdbx_description
1 polymer ?
#
loop_
_entity_poly.entity_id
_entity_poly.type
_entity_poly.pdbx_seq_one_letter_code
_entity_poly.pdbx_strand_id
1 'polypeptide(L)' 'MKKLVLSVTMILCVAFASSLSAQKTIVDVAVGNKDFTTLVTALKAADLVSALQGEGPFTVFAPTNDA' A
#
# COMPACT_ATOMS: atom_id res chain seq x y z
N MET A 1 18.75 -30.03 -27.74
CA MET A 1 18.26 -30.35 -26.38
C MET A 1 18.63 -29.28 -25.35
N LYS A 2 19.87 -28.75 -25.32
CA LYS A 2 20.31 -27.70 -24.36
C LYS A 2 19.53 -26.36 -24.42
N LYS A 3 18.99 -26.02 -25.60
CA LYS A 3 18.23 -24.77 -25.85
C LYS A 3 16.78 -24.83 -25.33
N LEU A 4 16.26 -26.04 -25.12
CA LEU A 4 14.90 -26.27 -24.65
C LEU A 4 14.82 -26.17 -23.11
N VAL A 5 15.86 -26.63 -22.40
CA VAL A 5 15.96 -26.52 -20.93
C VAL A 5 16.07 -25.05 -20.48
N LEU A 6 16.83 -24.23 -21.22
CA LEU A 6 17.04 -22.82 -20.88
C LEU A 6 15.77 -21.95 -21.07
N SER A 7 14.92 -22.27 -22.05
CA SER A 7 13.63 -21.57 -22.25
C SER A 7 12.58 -21.96 -21.22
N VAL A 8 12.57 -23.22 -20.77
CA VAL A 8 11.58 -23.72 -19.79
C VAL A 8 11.85 -23.17 -18.39
N THR A 9 13.11 -22.97 -18.01
CA THR A 9 13.48 -22.34 -16.72
C THR A 9 13.14 -20.84 -16.67
N MET A 10 13.23 -20.12 -17.81
CA MET A 10 12.86 -18.71 -17.91
C MET A 10 11.34 -18.50 -17.77
N ILE A 11 10.53 -19.37 -18.39
CA ILE A 11 9.06 -19.29 -18.36
C ILE A 11 8.52 -19.61 -16.95
N LEU A 12 9.19 -20.48 -16.19
CA LEU A 12 8.82 -20.78 -14.81
C LEU A 12 9.09 -19.61 -13.85
N CYS A 13 10.03 -18.71 -14.16
CA CYS A 13 10.30 -17.53 -13.33
C CYS A 13 9.23 -16.43 -13.50
N VAL A 14 8.55 -16.36 -14.66
CA VAL A 14 7.55 -15.30 -14.93
C VAL A 14 6.21 -15.56 -14.23
N ALA A 15 5.92 -16.82 -13.87
CA ALA A 15 4.67 -17.18 -13.19
C ALA A 15 4.65 -16.82 -11.68
N PHE A 16 5.78 -16.46 -11.08
CA PHE A 16 5.86 -16.09 -9.66
C PHE A 16 5.84 -14.57 -9.40
N ALA A 17 5.74 -13.74 -10.45
CA ALA A 17 5.82 -12.29 -10.33
C ALA A 17 4.46 -11.59 -10.12
N SER A 18 3.33 -12.30 -10.22
CA SER A 18 2.00 -11.70 -10.21
C SER A 18 1.26 -11.92 -8.89
N SER A 19 1.79 -11.36 -7.81
CA SER A 19 1.05 -11.16 -6.57
C SER A 19 1.39 -9.80 -5.95
N LEU A 20 1.35 -8.75 -6.77
CA LEU A 20 1.30 -7.37 -6.27
C LEU A 20 -0.14 -7.07 -5.86
N SER A 21 -0.58 -7.62 -4.73
CA SER A 21 -1.83 -7.17 -4.11
C SER A 21 -1.65 -5.69 -3.82
N ALA A 22 -2.47 -4.82 -4.44
CA ALA A 22 -2.48 -3.40 -4.14
C ALA A 22 -3.01 -3.21 -2.70
N GLN A 23 -2.14 -3.39 -1.73
CA GLN A 23 -2.47 -3.19 -0.33
C GLN A 23 -2.74 -1.69 -0.13
N LYS A 24 -3.99 -1.33 0.15
CA LYS A 24 -4.35 0.04 0.52
C LYS A 24 -3.54 0.45 1.74
N THR A 25 -2.92 1.62 1.66
CA THR A 25 -2.25 2.24 2.79
C THR A 25 -3.28 2.81 3.75
N ILE A 26 -2.83 3.17 4.95
CA ILE A 26 -3.67 3.84 5.95
C ILE A 26 -4.24 5.16 5.39
N VAL A 27 -3.43 5.86 4.60
CA VAL A 27 -3.82 7.10 3.93
C VAL A 27 -4.91 6.83 2.90
N ASP A 28 -4.82 5.75 2.12
CA ASP A 28 -5.85 5.40 1.13
C ASP A 28 -7.20 5.10 1.78
N VAL A 29 -7.19 4.47 2.96
CA VAL A 29 -8.40 4.23 3.75
C VAL A 29 -8.96 5.54 4.30
N ALA A 30 -8.11 6.42 4.81
CA ALA A 30 -8.53 7.72 5.34
C ALA A 30 -9.13 8.64 4.27
N VAL A 31 -8.50 8.73 3.09
CA VAL A 31 -8.99 9.55 1.97
C VAL A 31 -10.27 8.98 1.36
N GLY A 32 -10.42 7.65 1.37
CA GLY A 32 -11.63 6.98 0.88
C GLY A 32 -12.85 7.13 1.79
N ASN A 33 -12.70 7.64 3.01
CA ASN A 33 -13.80 7.82 3.96
C ASN A 33 -14.07 9.31 4.25
N LYS A 34 -15.32 9.73 3.99
CA LYS A 34 -15.80 11.09 4.27
C LYS A 34 -15.72 11.49 5.74
N ASP A 35 -15.72 10.53 6.66
CA ASP A 35 -15.72 10.79 8.11
C ASP A 35 -14.30 11.08 8.66
N PHE A 36 -13.25 10.96 7.84
CA PHE A 36 -11.85 11.14 8.24
C PHE A 36 -11.17 12.34 7.57
N THR A 37 -11.92 13.29 7.02
CA THR A 37 -11.37 14.45 6.30
C THR A 37 -10.56 15.38 7.21
N THR A 38 -10.95 15.53 8.48
CA THR A 38 -10.17 16.28 9.48
C THR A 38 -8.80 15.63 9.72
N LEU A 39 -8.76 14.29 9.84
CA LEU A 39 -7.51 13.54 9.98
C LEU A 39 -6.61 13.69 8.75
N VAL A 40 -7.15 13.57 7.53
CA VAL A 40 -6.36 13.76 6.30
C VAL A 40 -5.76 15.17 6.25
N THR A 41 -6.51 16.19 6.68
CA THR A 41 -6.02 17.57 6.74
C THR A 41 -4.88 17.72 7.74
N ALA A 42 -5.02 17.13 8.94
CA ALA A 42 -3.99 17.16 9.96
C ALA A 42 -2.71 16.42 9.52
N LEU A 43 -2.85 15.25 8.89
CA LEU A 43 -1.71 14.49 8.36
C LEU A 43 -0.96 15.25 7.27
N LYS A 44 -1.65 15.99 6.41
CA LYS A 44 -1.03 16.87 5.41
C LYS A 44 -0.32 18.04 6.05
N ALA A 45 -0.93 18.68 7.05
CA ALA A 45 -0.32 19.79 7.78
C ALA A 45 0.94 19.36 8.56
N ALA A 46 0.97 18.12 9.05
CA ALA A 46 2.09 17.52 9.76
C ALA A 46 3.10 16.81 8.84
N ASP A 47 2.87 16.79 7.53
CA ASP A 47 3.69 16.09 6.53
C ASP A 47 3.95 14.60 6.84
N LEU A 48 2.96 13.94 7.47
CA LEU A 48 3.05 12.53 7.88
C LEU A 48 2.51 11.55 6.83
N VAL A 49 2.03 12.06 5.69
CA VAL A 49 1.43 11.24 4.63
C VAL A 49 2.44 10.23 4.08
N SER A 50 3.65 10.67 3.78
CA SER A 50 4.74 9.82 3.29
C SER A 50 5.21 8.81 4.34
N ALA A 51 5.25 9.22 5.61
CA ALA A 51 5.66 8.35 6.72
C ALA A 51 4.68 7.19 6.95
N LEU A 52 3.37 7.45 6.86
CA LEU A 52 2.32 6.44 7.04
C LEU A 52 2.08 5.55 5.80
N GLN A 53 2.72 5.89 4.67
CA GLN A 53 2.80 5.04 3.49
C GLN A 53 4.00 4.09 3.52
N GLY A 54 4.94 4.27 4.45
CA GLY A 54 6.11 3.43 4.60
C GLY A 54 5.81 2.03 5.17
N GLU A 55 6.80 1.15 5.13
CA GLU A 55 6.70 -0.19 5.70
C GLU A 55 6.83 -0.13 7.23
N GLY A 56 5.74 -0.43 7.95
CA GLY A 56 5.77 -0.51 9.40
C GLY A 56 4.45 -0.98 10.00
N PRO A 57 4.46 -1.61 11.18
CA PRO A 57 3.24 -1.86 11.94
C PRO A 57 2.79 -0.54 12.58
N PHE A 58 1.96 0.21 11.87
CA PHE A 58 1.34 1.42 12.42
C PHE A 58 -0.03 1.10 13.01
N THR A 59 -0.32 1.72 14.15
CA THR A 59 -1.67 1.77 14.72
C THR A 59 -2.05 3.24 14.83
N VAL A 60 -2.93 3.69 13.94
CA VAL A 60 -3.37 5.09 13.88
C VAL A 60 -4.74 5.18 14.53
N PHE A 61 -4.83 5.96 15.61
CA PHE A 61 -6.11 6.33 16.21
C PHE A 61 -6.75 7.39 15.34
N ALA A 62 -7.75 6.99 14.55
CA ALA A 62 -8.43 7.85 13.60
C ALA A 62 -9.78 8.34 14.15
N PRO A 63 -9.85 9.55 14.75
CA PRO A 63 -11.13 10.15 15.13
C PRO A 63 -11.99 10.45 13.89
N THR A 64 -13.31 10.49 14.09
CA THR A 64 -14.24 11.03 13.08
C THR A 64 -14.20 12.56 13.08
N ASN A 65 -14.84 13.18 12.09
CA ASN A 65 -14.91 14.64 12.02
C ASN A 65 -15.64 15.32 13.20
N ASP A 66 -16.46 14.59 13.95
CA ASP A 66 -17.25 15.11 15.08
C ASP A 66 -16.52 15.01 16.43
N ALA A 67 -15.36 14.35 16.47
CA ALA A 67 -14.60 14.08 17.69
C ALA A 67 -13.63 15.20 18.08
#